data_AF-A0A9Q3VBF1-F1
#
_entry.id   AF-A0A9Q3VBF1-F1
#
_cell.length_a   1.000
_cell.length_b   1.000
_cell.length_c   1.000
_cell.angle_alpha   90.00
_cell.angle_beta   90.00
_cell.angle_gamma   90.00
#
_symmetry.space_group_name_H-M   'P 1'
#
loop_
_entity.id
_entity.type
_entity.pdbx_description
1 polymer ?
#
loop_
_entity_poly.entity_id
_entity_poly.type
_entity_poly.pdbx_seq_one_letter_code
_entity_poly.pdbx_strand_id
1 'polypeptide(L)'
;MNKILIAFLTIIMSVVLIGCGDENTLGNSNVTSKEKVTSENKVKTEPVNKTKEVSQKQESIEDKNTPKTVTADYKPRFGQILEAIKLGKKLTIKFKISPSYNNKTTIHQNGFNMEDLILNQGADKFDSIDYWAVADMQDGSESKVISFTLDKNLIDSIKNRNTVGNQIVDKAKDVWILPSLKN
;
A
#
# COMPACT_ATOMS: atom_id res chain seq x y z
N MET A 1 8.48 -10.24 48.32
CA MET A 1 7.14 -9.73 47.94
C MET A 1 7.26 -8.23 47.74
N ASN A 2 7.46 -7.79 46.49
CA ASN A 2 7.49 -6.37 46.15
C ASN A 2 6.36 -6.10 45.16
N LYS A 3 5.37 -5.33 45.61
CA LYS A 3 4.23 -4.88 44.81
C LYS A 3 4.70 -3.72 43.94
N ILE A 4 4.68 -3.87 42.62
CA ILE A 4 4.91 -2.76 41.68
C ILE A 4 3.55 -2.11 41.43
N LEU A 5 3.42 -0.89 41.93
CA LEU A 5 2.27 0.01 41.80
C LEU A 5 2.37 0.73 40.45
N ILE A 6 1.47 0.42 39.52
CA ILE A 6 1.38 1.11 38.23
C ILE A 6 0.47 2.33 38.41
N ALA A 7 1.07 3.52 38.39
CA ALA A 7 0.33 4.78 38.37
C ALA A 7 -0.12 5.10 36.94
N PHE A 8 -1.43 5.17 36.73
CA PHE A 8 -2.03 5.67 35.49
C PHE A 8 -1.97 7.20 35.49
N LEU A 9 -1.21 7.76 34.54
CA LEU A 9 -1.14 9.19 34.27
C LEU A 9 -2.24 9.55 33.27
N THR A 10 -3.33 10.15 33.75
CA THR A 10 -4.40 10.72 32.93
C THR A 10 -3.96 12.09 32.41
N ILE A 11 -3.78 12.23 31.09
CA ILE A 11 -3.59 13.52 30.44
C ILE A 11 -4.96 13.96 29.91
N ILE A 12 -5.50 15.03 30.51
CA ILE A 12 -6.64 15.80 30.01
C ILE A 12 -6.10 17.18 29.62
N MET A 13 -6.39 17.65 28.41
CA MET A 13 -6.48 19.06 27.95
C MET A 13 -6.28 19.05 26.42
N SER A 14 -6.96 19.82 25.58
CA SER A 14 -8.16 20.65 25.65
C SER A 14 -8.53 20.92 24.18
N VAL A 15 -9.82 20.91 23.86
CA VAL A 15 -10.35 21.35 22.57
C VAL A 15 -10.25 22.88 22.51
N VAL A 16 -9.56 23.41 21.50
CA VAL A 16 -9.67 24.82 21.11
C VAL A 16 -10.44 24.87 19.79
N LEU A 17 -11.68 25.32 19.86
CA LEU A 17 -12.48 25.79 18.73
C LEU A 17 -12.22 27.28 18.57
N ILE A 18 -11.70 27.70 17.41
CA ILE A 18 -11.73 29.09 16.97
C ILE A 18 -12.43 29.12 15.60
N GLY A 19 -13.63 29.70 15.61
CA GLY A 19 -13.94 30.89 14.82
C GLY A 19 -14.02 30.77 13.30
N CYS A 20 -15.27 30.80 12.82
CA CYS A 20 -15.70 31.18 11.47
C CYS A 20 -15.29 32.63 11.12
N GLY A 21 -14.99 32.91 9.85
CA GLY A 21 -14.78 34.27 9.33
C GLY A 21 -14.43 34.27 7.84
N ASP A 22 -15.34 34.85 7.04
CA ASP A 22 -15.42 34.83 5.58
C ASP A 22 -14.39 35.70 4.80
N GLU A 23 -14.13 35.21 3.59
CA GLU A 23 -13.90 35.87 2.28
C GLU A 23 -12.92 37.05 2.04
N ASN A 24 -12.17 36.83 0.94
CA ASN A 24 -11.71 37.77 -0.10
C ASN A 24 -10.59 38.78 0.22
N THR A 25 -9.45 38.61 -0.47
CA THR A 25 -8.96 39.61 -1.44
C THR A 25 -7.76 39.08 -2.24
N LEU A 26 -7.88 39.13 -3.57
CA LEU A 26 -6.77 39.04 -4.51
C LEU A 26 -5.86 40.27 -4.37
N GLY A 27 -4.54 40.05 -4.37
CA GLY A 27 -3.55 41.11 -4.39
C GLY A 27 -2.21 40.59 -4.88
N ASN A 28 -2.03 40.61 -6.20
CA ASN A 28 -0.78 40.36 -6.89
C ASN A 28 0.13 41.60 -6.81
N SER A 29 1.39 41.44 -6.41
CA SER A 29 2.46 42.36 -6.79
C SER A 29 3.84 41.76 -6.51
N ASN A 30 4.55 41.47 -7.60
CA ASN A 30 6.01 41.31 -7.67
C ASN A 30 6.72 42.59 -7.20
N VAL A 31 7.76 42.48 -6.36
CA VAL A 31 8.98 43.31 -6.49
C VAL A 31 10.20 42.52 -6.01
N THR A 32 11.20 42.52 -6.90
CA THR A 32 12.58 42.05 -6.77
C THR A 32 13.42 42.93 -5.85
N SER A 33 14.30 42.31 -5.04
CA SER A 33 15.58 42.93 -4.70
C SER A 33 16.65 41.88 -4.40
N LYS A 34 17.76 42.05 -5.11
CA LYS A 34 19.02 41.34 -5.05
C LYS A 34 19.72 41.62 -3.71
N GLU A 35 20.42 40.63 -3.15
CA GLU A 35 21.77 40.87 -2.65
C GLU A 35 22.61 39.59 -2.62
N LYS A 36 23.88 39.79 -2.97
CA LYS A 36 24.95 38.82 -3.20
C LYS A 36 26.03 39.12 -2.17
N VAL A 37 26.48 38.15 -1.38
CA VAL A 37 27.84 38.14 -0.83
C VAL A 37 28.37 36.69 -0.74
N THR A 38 29.55 36.51 -1.34
CA THR A 38 30.39 35.31 -1.40
C THR A 38 31.41 35.31 -0.25
N SER A 39 32.06 34.16 -0.03
CA SER A 39 33.38 33.91 0.62
C SER A 39 33.23 33.27 2.00
N GLU A 40 33.96 32.24 2.44
CA GLU A 40 35.30 31.81 2.04
C GLU A 40 35.63 30.39 2.54
N ASN A 41 36.71 29.86 2.00
CA ASN A 41 37.23 28.50 1.98
C ASN A 41 38.15 28.19 3.19
N LYS A 42 38.15 26.97 3.75
CA LYS A 42 39.40 26.39 4.30
C LYS A 42 39.36 24.87 4.52
N VAL A 43 40.24 24.20 3.78
CA VAL A 43 40.73 22.82 3.92
C VAL A 43 41.60 22.66 5.18
N LYS A 44 41.48 21.54 5.90
CA LYS A 44 42.66 20.84 6.47
C LYS A 44 42.39 19.36 6.81
N THR A 45 43.46 18.60 6.58
CA THR A 45 43.71 17.16 6.49
C THR A 45 43.68 16.37 7.82
N GLU A 46 43.54 15.04 7.68
CA GLU A 46 43.42 13.93 8.67
C GLU A 46 44.54 13.78 9.73
N PRO A 47 44.35 12.92 10.76
CA PRO A 47 44.89 11.54 10.68
C PRO A 47 44.05 10.40 11.31
N VAL A 48 43.98 9.27 10.58
CA VAL A 48 44.28 7.86 10.94
C VAL A 48 43.76 7.20 12.26
N ASN A 49 43.03 6.11 12.02
CA ASN A 49 42.88 4.82 12.75
C ASN A 49 41.87 4.68 13.90
N LYS A 50 40.82 3.87 13.66
CA LYS A 50 40.35 2.82 14.57
C LYS A 50 39.49 1.80 13.82
N THR A 51 40.02 0.58 13.74
CA THR A 51 39.34 -0.67 13.43
C THR A 51 38.00 -0.78 14.17
N LYS A 52 36.92 -0.99 13.42
CA LYS A 52 35.71 -1.67 13.92
C LYS A 52 35.27 -2.71 12.90
N GLU A 53 35.49 -3.94 13.32
CA GLU A 53 34.89 -5.14 12.76
C GLU A 53 33.40 -5.21 13.15
N VAL A 54 32.64 -5.95 12.34
CA VAL A 54 31.28 -6.47 12.58
C VAL A 54 30.12 -5.47 12.43
N SER A 55 29.43 -5.53 11.29
CA SER A 55 28.25 -6.39 11.15
C SER A 55 27.63 -6.17 9.78
N GLN A 56 28.00 -7.03 8.83
CA GLN A 56 27.30 -7.12 7.56
C GLN A 56 25.88 -7.62 7.85
N LYS A 57 24.90 -6.72 7.75
CA LYS A 57 23.50 -7.12 7.59
C LYS A 57 23.42 -7.83 6.25
N GLN A 58 23.53 -9.16 6.31
CA GLN A 58 23.31 -10.06 5.20
C GLN A 58 21.83 -9.97 4.82
N GLU A 59 21.51 -9.03 3.94
CA GLU A 59 20.33 -9.11 3.11
C GLU A 59 20.53 -10.34 2.23
N SER A 60 19.92 -11.44 2.65
CA SER A 60 19.89 -12.68 1.89
C SER A 60 19.51 -12.36 0.45
N ILE A 61 20.34 -12.79 -0.50
CA ILE A 61 20.00 -12.81 -1.92
C ILE A 61 18.80 -13.73 -2.04
N GLU A 62 17.60 -13.17 -1.91
CA GLU A 62 16.37 -13.88 -2.16
C GLU A 62 16.37 -14.17 -3.66
N ASP A 63 16.47 -15.46 -3.96
CA ASP A 63 16.61 -16.04 -5.28
C ASP A 63 15.51 -15.51 -6.21
N LYS A 64 15.85 -14.49 -7.02
CA LYS A 64 14.89 -13.67 -7.77
C LYS A 64 14.08 -14.47 -8.81
N ASN A 65 14.44 -15.73 -9.05
CA ASN A 65 13.93 -16.53 -10.15
C ASN A 65 13.13 -17.77 -9.71
N THR A 66 12.98 -18.01 -8.41
CA THR A 66 12.24 -19.20 -7.94
C THR A 66 10.87 -18.80 -7.39
N PRO A 67 9.75 -19.26 -7.99
CA PRO A 67 8.41 -19.02 -7.46
C PRO A 67 8.25 -19.68 -6.09
N LYS A 68 7.70 -18.94 -5.12
CA LYS A 68 7.44 -19.42 -3.76
C LYS A 68 5.96 -19.25 -3.41
N THR A 69 5.31 -20.32 -2.98
CA THR A 69 3.95 -20.25 -2.43
C THR A 69 3.96 -19.53 -1.09
N VAL A 70 3.11 -18.53 -0.95
CA VAL A 70 2.97 -17.64 0.22
C VAL A 70 1.51 -17.48 0.64
N THR A 71 0.62 -18.39 0.22
CA THR A 71 -0.83 -18.32 0.51
C THR A 71 -1.14 -18.13 2.00
N ALA A 72 -0.40 -18.79 2.88
CA ALA A 72 -0.61 -18.74 4.33
C ALA A 72 -0.25 -17.39 4.97
N ASP A 73 0.51 -16.54 4.26
CA ASP A 73 0.91 -15.21 4.74
C ASP A 73 -0.27 -14.20 4.67
N TYR A 74 -1.34 -14.56 3.95
CA TYR A 74 -2.44 -13.67 3.63
C TYR A 74 -3.79 -14.21 4.11
N LYS A 75 -4.70 -13.29 4.42
CA LYS A 75 -6.08 -13.57 4.78
C LYS A 75 -7.03 -12.82 3.83
N PRO A 76 -8.07 -13.47 3.31
CA PRO A 76 -9.07 -12.77 2.50
C PRO A 76 -9.91 -11.84 3.38
N ARG A 77 -10.22 -10.64 2.88
CA ARG A 77 -11.29 -9.80 3.44
C ARG A 77 -12.66 -10.28 2.96
N PHE A 78 -12.74 -10.72 1.71
CA PHE A 78 -13.90 -11.30 1.05
C PHE A 78 -13.51 -12.56 0.28
N GLY A 79 -14.35 -13.59 0.35
CA GLY A 79 -14.12 -14.87 -0.33
C GLY A 79 -13.00 -15.70 0.31
N GLN A 80 -12.27 -16.42 -0.52
CA GLN A 80 -11.18 -17.32 -0.12
C GLN A 80 -9.96 -17.09 -1.01
N ILE A 81 -8.75 -17.10 -0.44
CA ILE A 81 -7.52 -17.16 -1.23
C ILE A 81 -7.30 -18.62 -1.63
N LEU A 82 -7.21 -18.88 -2.92
CA LEU A 82 -6.87 -20.20 -3.46
C LEU A 82 -5.36 -20.39 -3.52
N GLU A 83 -4.65 -19.36 -3.96
CA GLU A 83 -3.21 -19.42 -4.18
C GLU A 83 -2.60 -18.03 -4.09
N ALA A 84 -1.40 -17.93 -3.50
CA ALA A 84 -0.54 -16.77 -3.62
C ALA A 84 0.89 -17.23 -3.90
N ILE A 85 1.50 -16.67 -4.94
CA ILE A 85 2.86 -16.99 -5.38
C ILE A 85 3.68 -15.70 -5.41
N LYS A 86 4.82 -15.72 -4.75
CA LYS A 86 5.84 -14.68 -4.82
C LYS A 86 6.91 -15.09 -5.83
N LEU A 87 7.30 -14.16 -6.70
CA LEU A 87 8.48 -14.28 -7.55
C LEU A 87 9.26 -12.95 -7.49
N GLY A 88 10.38 -12.95 -6.75
CA GLY A 88 11.11 -11.72 -6.45
C GLY A 88 10.20 -10.67 -5.77
N LYS A 89 10.03 -9.51 -6.42
CA LYS A 89 9.15 -8.41 -5.95
C LYS A 89 7.77 -8.41 -6.60
N LYS A 90 7.35 -9.51 -7.23
CA LYS A 90 6.02 -9.68 -7.79
C LYS A 90 5.21 -10.66 -6.94
N LEU A 91 3.93 -10.34 -6.72
CA LEU A 91 2.94 -11.24 -6.14
C LEU A 91 1.90 -11.58 -7.20
N THR A 92 1.58 -12.85 -7.36
CA THR A 92 0.38 -13.30 -8.08
C THR A 92 -0.55 -13.93 -7.06
N ILE A 93 -1.80 -13.47 -6.99
CA ILE A 93 -2.76 -13.95 -6.00
C ILE A 93 -4.12 -14.27 -6.65
N LYS A 94 -4.62 -15.48 -6.39
CA LYS A 94 -5.89 -16.01 -6.90
C LYS A 94 -6.89 -16.14 -5.76
N PHE A 95 -8.08 -15.58 -5.96
CA PHE A 95 -9.20 -15.63 -5.04
C PHE A 95 -10.37 -16.41 -5.63
N LYS A 96 -11.10 -17.13 -4.78
CA LYS A 96 -12.47 -17.57 -5.03
C LYS A 96 -13.43 -16.59 -4.37
N ILE A 97 -14.38 -16.07 -5.13
CA ILE A 97 -15.35 -15.07 -4.65
C ILE A 97 -16.78 -15.54 -4.91
N SER A 98 -17.72 -14.92 -4.19
CA SER A 98 -19.15 -15.05 -4.44
C SER A 98 -19.72 -13.71 -4.93
N PRO A 99 -20.81 -13.72 -5.73
CA PRO A 99 -21.54 -12.50 -6.04
C PRO A 99 -21.98 -11.76 -4.77
N SER A 100 -21.97 -10.44 -4.85
CA SER A 100 -22.47 -9.54 -3.81
C SER A 100 -23.88 -9.02 -4.17
N TYR A 101 -24.39 -8.03 -3.43
CA TYR A 101 -25.71 -7.45 -3.62
C TYR A 101 -25.98 -6.98 -5.06
N ASN A 102 -24.97 -6.48 -5.77
CA ASN A 102 -25.05 -6.21 -7.20
C ASN A 102 -23.69 -6.39 -7.89
N ASN A 103 -23.66 -6.23 -9.21
CA ASN A 103 -22.46 -6.35 -10.03
C ASN A 103 -21.34 -5.39 -9.59
N LYS A 104 -21.69 -4.13 -9.31
CA LYS A 104 -20.74 -3.11 -8.88
C LYS A 104 -20.11 -3.45 -7.54
N THR A 105 -20.89 -3.89 -6.55
CA THR A 105 -20.34 -4.31 -5.25
C THR A 105 -19.51 -5.60 -5.39
N THR A 106 -19.89 -6.50 -6.30
CA THR A 106 -19.09 -7.68 -6.67
C THR A 106 -17.73 -7.28 -7.23
N ILE A 107 -17.65 -6.23 -8.06
CA ILE A 107 -16.36 -5.70 -8.55
C ILE A 107 -15.58 -5.06 -7.39
N HIS A 108 -16.21 -4.16 -6.64
CA HIS A 108 -15.55 -3.41 -5.56
C HIS A 108 -14.96 -4.29 -4.46
N GLN A 109 -15.59 -5.42 -4.11
CA GLN A 109 -15.06 -6.32 -3.08
C GLN A 109 -13.65 -6.84 -3.41
N ASN A 110 -13.32 -6.99 -4.70
CA ASN A 110 -11.98 -7.37 -5.14
C ASN A 110 -10.95 -6.26 -4.90
N GLY A 111 -11.36 -5.00 -5.11
CA GLY A 111 -10.56 -3.85 -4.71
C GLY A 111 -10.36 -3.79 -3.19
N PHE A 112 -11.41 -4.02 -2.39
CA PHE A 112 -11.30 -4.05 -0.93
C PHE A 112 -10.41 -5.18 -0.40
N ASN A 113 -10.33 -6.32 -1.09
CA ASN A 113 -9.33 -7.36 -0.82
C ASN A 113 -7.91 -6.81 -0.98
N MET A 114 -7.63 -6.14 -2.10
CA MET A 114 -6.31 -5.56 -2.36
C MET A 114 -5.93 -4.44 -1.40
N GLU A 115 -6.89 -3.57 -1.07
CA GLU A 115 -6.70 -2.53 -0.06
C GLU A 115 -6.25 -3.13 1.28
N ASP A 116 -6.92 -4.19 1.75
CA ASP A 116 -6.58 -4.84 3.01
C ASP A 116 -5.21 -5.53 2.99
N LEU A 117 -4.90 -6.23 1.89
CA LEU A 117 -3.59 -6.87 1.71
C LEU A 117 -2.45 -5.84 1.79
N ILE A 118 -2.62 -4.68 1.16
CA ILE A 118 -1.61 -3.62 1.10
C ILE A 118 -1.51 -2.85 2.41
N LEU A 119 -2.64 -2.47 3.01
CA LEU A 119 -2.64 -1.67 4.24
C LEU A 119 -2.21 -2.50 5.45
N ASN A 120 -2.75 -3.71 5.58
CA ASN A 120 -2.76 -4.45 6.84
C ASN A 120 -1.91 -5.73 6.82
N GLN A 121 -1.54 -6.24 5.65
CA GLN A 121 -0.87 -7.55 5.52
C GLN A 121 0.51 -7.48 4.85
N GLY A 122 1.04 -6.28 4.66
CA GLY A 122 2.41 -6.06 4.18
C GLY A 122 2.62 -6.40 2.70
N ALA A 123 1.56 -6.36 1.88
CA ALA A 123 1.69 -6.51 0.42
C ALA A 123 2.25 -5.24 -0.26
N ASP A 124 2.44 -4.13 0.46
CA ASP A 124 3.08 -2.92 -0.07
C ASP A 124 4.57 -3.10 -0.43
N LYS A 125 5.20 -4.18 0.04
CA LYS A 125 6.60 -4.53 -0.27
C LYS A 125 6.84 -4.96 -1.73
N PHE A 126 5.78 -5.27 -2.49
CA PHE A 126 5.89 -5.70 -3.87
C PHE A 126 5.92 -4.50 -4.83
N ASP A 127 6.59 -4.69 -5.97
CA ASP A 127 6.63 -3.72 -7.08
C ASP A 127 5.44 -3.92 -8.03
N SER A 128 4.84 -5.12 -8.03
CA SER A 128 3.68 -5.47 -8.85
C SER A 128 2.85 -6.56 -8.18
N ILE A 129 1.52 -6.46 -8.27
CA ILE A 129 0.60 -7.50 -7.83
C ILE A 129 -0.37 -7.85 -8.95
N ASP A 130 -0.37 -9.11 -9.38
CA ASP A 130 -1.35 -9.66 -10.30
C ASP A 130 -2.49 -10.30 -9.51
N TYR A 131 -3.69 -9.76 -9.68
CA TYR A 131 -4.89 -10.23 -9.00
C TYR A 131 -5.79 -11.01 -9.95
N TRP A 132 -6.29 -12.15 -9.48
CA TRP A 132 -7.23 -13.00 -10.20
C TRP A 132 -8.35 -13.43 -9.27
N ALA A 133 -9.60 -13.28 -9.71
CA ALA A 133 -10.75 -13.85 -9.00
C ALA A 133 -11.59 -14.73 -9.90
N VAL A 134 -12.03 -15.85 -9.33
CA VAL A 134 -12.89 -16.85 -9.94
C VAL A 134 -14.14 -17.07 -9.08
N ALA A 135 -15.21 -17.57 -9.69
CA ALA A 135 -16.43 -17.97 -8.99
C ALA A 135 -16.99 -19.25 -9.58
N ASP A 136 -17.82 -19.92 -8.80
CA ASP A 136 -18.63 -21.03 -9.29
C ASP A 136 -19.76 -20.50 -10.19
N MET A 137 -19.89 -21.09 -11.36
CA MET A 137 -20.95 -20.83 -12.33
C MET A 137 -22.13 -21.77 -12.06
N GLN A 138 -23.30 -21.46 -12.64
CA GLN A 138 -24.52 -22.26 -12.44
C GLN A 138 -24.40 -23.70 -12.96
N ASP A 139 -23.51 -23.94 -13.93
CA ASP A 139 -23.19 -25.26 -14.46
C ASP A 139 -22.19 -26.05 -13.61
N GLY A 140 -21.77 -25.50 -12.47
CA GLY A 140 -20.77 -26.11 -11.58
C GLY A 140 -19.32 -25.88 -12.00
N SER A 141 -19.07 -25.18 -13.11
CA SER A 141 -17.71 -24.82 -13.53
C SER A 141 -17.15 -23.66 -12.70
N GLU A 142 -15.83 -23.61 -12.52
CA GLU A 142 -15.15 -22.43 -11.99
C GLU A 142 -14.74 -21.54 -13.17
N SER A 143 -15.13 -20.27 -13.16
CA SER A 143 -14.79 -19.33 -14.23
C SER A 143 -14.24 -18.02 -13.70
N LYS A 144 -13.36 -17.39 -14.50
CA LYS A 144 -12.76 -16.10 -14.19
C LYS A 144 -13.83 -15.01 -14.16
N VAL A 145 -13.80 -14.21 -13.10
CA VAL A 145 -14.75 -13.12 -12.88
C VAL A 145 -14.08 -11.76 -13.09
N ILE A 146 -12.87 -11.60 -12.58
CA ILE A 146 -12.11 -10.35 -12.70
C ILE A 146 -10.62 -10.63 -12.57
N SER A 147 -9.79 -9.90 -13.32
CA SER A 147 -8.34 -9.87 -13.16
C SER A 147 -7.80 -8.47 -13.44
N PHE A 148 -6.75 -8.07 -12.75
CA PHE A 148 -6.08 -6.78 -12.95
C PHE A 148 -4.69 -6.81 -12.30
N THR A 149 -3.84 -5.88 -12.71
CA THR A 149 -2.49 -5.71 -12.19
C THR A 149 -2.34 -4.35 -11.51
N LEU A 150 -1.78 -4.35 -10.31
CA LEU A 150 -1.40 -3.15 -9.58
C LEU A 150 0.09 -2.93 -9.77
N ASP A 151 0.47 -1.77 -10.28
CA ASP A 151 1.87 -1.34 -10.31
C ASP A 151 2.27 -0.67 -8.99
N LYS A 152 3.58 -0.42 -8.84
CA LYS A 152 4.13 0.18 -7.63
C LYS A 152 3.49 1.52 -7.28
N ASN A 153 3.21 2.37 -8.26
CA ASN A 153 2.58 3.68 -8.03
C ASN A 153 1.19 3.53 -7.42
N LEU A 154 0.37 2.62 -7.95
CA LEU A 154 -0.96 2.36 -7.40
C LEU A 154 -0.89 1.72 -6.01
N ILE A 155 0.03 0.76 -5.81
CA ILE A 155 0.26 0.13 -4.50
C ILE A 155 0.63 1.19 -3.46
N ASP A 156 1.55 2.09 -3.78
CA ASP A 156 1.97 3.16 -2.87
C ASP A 156 0.84 4.17 -2.64
N SER A 157 0.04 4.48 -3.67
CA SER A 157 -1.16 5.31 -3.51
C SER A 157 -2.17 4.68 -2.55
N ILE A 158 -2.35 3.36 -2.57
CA ILE A 158 -3.23 2.64 -1.64
C ILE A 158 -2.63 2.65 -0.24
N LYS A 159 -1.32 2.36 -0.11
CA LYS A 159 -0.61 2.36 1.18
C LYS A 159 -0.70 3.71 1.89
N ASN A 160 -0.59 4.79 1.12
CA ASN A 160 -0.72 6.17 1.59
C ASN A 160 -2.19 6.64 1.73
N ARG A 161 -3.17 5.74 1.52
CA ARG A 161 -4.62 6.00 1.65
C ARG A 161 -5.18 7.05 0.68
N ASN A 162 -4.48 7.32 -0.42
CA ASN A 162 -4.93 8.22 -1.49
C ASN A 162 -5.88 7.52 -2.48
N THR A 163 -5.81 6.19 -2.56
CA THR A 163 -6.74 5.36 -3.33
C THR A 163 -7.37 4.34 -2.40
N VAL A 164 -8.70 4.32 -2.36
CA VAL A 164 -9.51 3.42 -1.54
C VAL A 164 -10.08 2.26 -2.37
N GLY A 165 -10.50 1.18 -1.71
CA GLY A 165 -10.82 -0.10 -2.35
C GLY A 165 -11.78 -0.04 -3.54
N ASN A 166 -12.84 0.79 -3.49
CA ASN A 166 -13.79 0.93 -4.59
C ASN A 166 -13.24 1.66 -5.84
N GLN A 167 -12.06 2.26 -5.76
CA GLN A 167 -11.39 2.94 -6.87
C GLN A 167 -10.24 2.12 -7.47
N ILE A 168 -9.83 1.02 -6.82
CA ILE A 168 -8.62 0.28 -7.20
C ILE A 168 -8.75 -0.32 -8.59
N VAL A 169 -9.88 -0.97 -8.88
CA VAL A 169 -10.10 -1.65 -10.17
C VAL A 169 -10.05 -0.65 -11.33
N ASP A 170 -10.65 0.53 -11.16
CA ASP A 170 -10.68 1.58 -12.20
C ASP A 170 -9.30 2.18 -12.50
N LYS A 171 -8.39 2.17 -11.52
CA LYS A 171 -7.03 2.72 -11.62
C LYS A 171 -5.99 1.65 -11.99
N ALA A 172 -6.36 0.37 -11.99
CA ALA A 172 -5.45 -0.73 -12.24
C ALA A 172 -5.13 -0.89 -13.74
N LYS A 173 -4.10 -1.70 -14.03
CA LYS A 173 -3.70 -2.09 -15.38
C LYS A 173 -4.26 -3.45 -15.74
N ASP A 174 -4.31 -3.76 -17.04
CA ASP A 174 -4.69 -5.06 -17.58
C ASP A 174 -6.03 -5.59 -17.03
N VAL A 175 -6.97 -4.66 -16.83
CA VAL A 175 -8.27 -4.94 -16.22
C VAL A 175 -9.13 -5.75 -17.18
N TRP A 176 -9.50 -6.94 -16.75
CA TRP A 176 -10.52 -7.76 -17.38
C TRP A 176 -11.62 -8.02 -16.35
N ILE A 177 -12.86 -7.79 -16.75
CA ILE A 177 -14.06 -8.04 -15.95
C ILE A 177 -15.01 -8.86 -16.81
N LEU A 178 -15.58 -9.92 -16.24
CA LEU A 178 -16.59 -10.75 -16.88
C LEU A 178 -17.70 -9.86 -17.46
N PRO A 179 -18.04 -9.97 -18.76
CA PRO A 179 -18.96 -9.02 -19.40
C PRO A 179 -20.32 -8.88 -18.71
N SER A 180 -20.85 -9.94 -18.11
CA SER A 180 -22.12 -9.92 -17.39
C SER A 180 -22.11 -9.02 -16.14
N LEU A 181 -20.93 -8.73 -15.58
CA LEU A 181 -20.78 -7.83 -14.43
C LEU A 181 -20.65 -6.35 -14.81
N LYS A 182 -20.59 -6.01 -16.11
CA LYS A 182 -20.47 -4.61 -16.55
C LYS A 182 -21.83 -3.90 -16.69
N ASN A 183 -22.92 -4.63 -16.50
CA ASN A 183 -24.30 -4.15 -16.63
C ASN A 183 -24.85 -3.65 -15.29
#